data_AF-N6TCX8-F1
#
_entry.id   AF-N6TCX8-F1
#
_cell.length_a   1.000
_cell.length_b   1.000
_cell.length_c   1.000
_cell.angle_alpha   90.00
_cell.angle_beta   90.00
_cell.angle_gamma   90.00
#
_symmetry.space_group_name_H-M   'P 1'
#
loop_
_entity.id
_entity.type
_entity.pdbx_description
1 polymer ?
#
loop_
_entity_poly.entity_id
_entity_poly.type
_entity_poly.pdbx_seq_one_letter_code
_entity_poly.pdbx_strand_id
1 'polypeptide(L)'
;MLISEIMKLPNFITVIAMGLLILFRFNVSFMVWAILIGSVLALFVFAIFAWIVSQQMTVGIILSVCAVLYGILLICFRKRVQLVILMLKEATKAVFRMPRLMAVPFVCFITIGIITAVCGLLTAYMLSSGTLQADAQDSHSYVMNPVMIASIVLNIVVYLWICQFLMGIQYMIIAGAVCK
;
A
#
# COMPACT_ATOMS: atom_id res chain seq x y z
N MET A 1 6.51 -14.75 -18.16
CA MET A 1 7.28 -14.67 -16.89
C MET A 1 7.01 -13.39 -16.11
N LEU A 2 7.00 -12.21 -16.75
CA LEU A 2 6.69 -10.92 -16.10
C LEU A 2 5.23 -10.80 -15.58
N ILE A 3 4.29 -11.46 -16.25
CA ILE A 3 2.83 -11.35 -15.99
C ILE A 3 2.39 -12.14 -14.74
N SER A 4 3.04 -13.27 -14.43
CA SER A 4 2.79 -14.03 -13.19
C SER A 4 3.29 -13.29 -11.94
N GLU A 5 4.31 -12.44 -12.07
CA GLU A 5 4.81 -11.58 -10.99
C GLU A 5 3.86 -10.40 -10.73
N ILE A 6 3.30 -9.80 -11.78
CA ILE A 6 2.33 -8.71 -11.68
C ILE A 6 1.01 -9.18 -11.03
N MET A 7 0.59 -10.43 -11.26
CA MET A 7 -0.63 -10.99 -10.66
C MET A 7 -0.47 -11.36 -9.17
N LYS A 8 0.76 -11.59 -8.70
CA LYS A 8 1.06 -11.84 -7.27
C LYS A 8 1.08 -10.54 -6.45
N LEU A 9 1.47 -9.43 -7.07
CA LEU A 9 1.54 -8.11 -6.44
C LEU A 9 0.25 -7.68 -5.72
N PRO A 10 -0.96 -7.75 -6.32
CA PRO A 10 -2.19 -7.32 -5.66
C PRO A 10 -2.60 -8.23 -4.49
N ASN A 11 -2.31 -9.53 -4.56
CA ASN A 11 -2.55 -10.47 -3.46
C ASN A 11 -1.63 -10.18 -2.27
N PHE A 12 -0.40 -9.76 -2.51
CA PHE A 12 0.54 -9.40 -1.44
C PHE A 12 0.15 -8.08 -0.76
N ILE A 13 -0.25 -7.09 -1.55
CA ILE A 13 -0.70 -5.78 -1.05
C ILE A 13 -1.98 -5.91 -0.23
N THR A 14 -2.93 -6.74 -0.67
CA THR A 14 -4.17 -6.99 0.07
C THR A 14 -3.92 -7.72 1.38
N VAL A 15 -2.99 -8.70 1.43
CA VAL A 15 -2.60 -9.38 2.68
C VAL A 15 -1.92 -8.42 3.66
N ILE A 16 -1.05 -7.53 3.18
CA ILE A 16 -0.40 -6.49 4.02
C ILE A 16 -1.44 -5.51 4.55
N ALA A 17 -2.40 -5.09 3.73
CA ALA A 17 -3.50 -4.21 4.14
C ALA A 17 -4.42 -4.88 5.16
N MET A 18 -4.75 -6.18 4.97
CA MET A 18 -5.54 -6.97 5.92
C MET A 18 -4.81 -7.15 7.25
N GLY A 19 -3.48 -7.36 7.20
CA GLY A 19 -2.62 -7.42 8.38
C GLY A 19 -2.58 -6.10 9.16
N LEU A 20 -2.44 -4.97 8.47
CA LEU A 20 -2.50 -3.63 9.06
C LEU A 20 -3.86 -3.33 9.72
N LEU A 21 -4.96 -3.76 9.09
CA LEU A 21 -6.32 -3.60 9.63
C LEU A 21 -6.56 -4.45 10.89
N ILE A 22 -6.04 -5.68 10.91
CA ILE A 22 -6.09 -6.55 12.10
C ILE A 22 -5.22 -5.97 13.22
N LEU A 23 -4.08 -5.36 12.89
CA LEU A 23 -3.22 -4.67 13.86
C LEU A 23 -3.89 -3.44 14.48
N PHE A 24 -4.66 -2.67 13.69
CA PHE A 24 -5.40 -1.50 14.16
C PHE A 24 -6.48 -1.86 15.20
N ARG A 25 -7.03 -3.09 15.12
CA ARG A 25 -8.03 -3.60 16.08
C ARG A 25 -7.43 -3.97 17.44
N PHE A 26 -6.10 -4.18 17.53
CA PHE A 26 -5.46 -4.79 18.70
C PHE A 26 -4.82 -3.78 19.67
N ASN A 27 -5.44 -2.61 19.90
CA ASN A 27 -4.95 -1.52 20.77
C ASN A 27 -3.89 -0.65 20.08
N VAL A 28 -4.20 0.64 19.93
CA VAL A 28 -3.33 1.68 19.32
C VAL A 28 -1.93 1.72 19.95
N SER A 29 -1.85 1.47 21.26
CA SER A 29 -0.59 1.46 21.97
C SER A 29 0.31 0.29 21.54
N PHE A 30 -0.29 -0.84 21.13
CA PHE A 30 0.44 -1.98 20.58
C PHE A 30 0.91 -1.69 19.15
N MET A 31 0.09 -1.01 18.34
CA MET A 31 0.44 -0.63 16.97
C MET A 31 1.69 0.27 16.91
N VAL A 32 1.78 1.28 17.79
CA VAL A 32 2.96 2.16 17.82
C VAL A 32 4.21 1.42 18.27
N TRP A 33 4.09 0.54 19.28
CA TRP A 33 5.21 -0.30 19.70
C TRP A 33 5.66 -1.28 18.61
N ALA A 34 4.72 -1.88 17.87
CA ALA A 34 5.01 -2.74 16.74
C ALA A 34 5.72 -2.00 15.59
N ILE A 35 5.30 -0.77 15.28
CA ILE A 35 5.96 0.08 14.27
C ILE A 35 7.36 0.49 14.73
N LEU A 36 7.53 0.84 16.01
CA LEU A 36 8.83 1.22 16.56
C LEU A 36 9.80 0.03 16.55
N ILE A 37 9.34 -1.15 17.02
CA ILE A 37 10.15 -2.37 17.04
C ILE A 37 10.48 -2.82 15.62
N GLY A 38 9.52 -2.71 14.70
CA GLY A 38 9.69 -3.05 13.28
C GLY A 38 10.68 -2.12 12.58
N SER A 39 10.61 -0.81 12.84
CA SER A 39 11.56 0.18 12.31
C SER A 39 12.98 -0.09 12.79
N VAL A 40 13.16 -0.38 14.09
CA VAL A 40 14.46 -0.73 14.65
C VAL A 40 14.99 -2.03 14.05
N LEU A 41 14.16 -3.08 13.95
CA LEU A 41 14.55 -4.35 13.33
C LEU A 41 14.92 -4.19 11.86
N ALA A 42 14.15 -3.42 11.09
CA ALA A 42 14.44 -3.16 9.68
C ALA A 42 15.81 -2.48 9.50
N LEU A 43 16.18 -1.56 10.39
CA LEU A 43 17.49 -0.91 10.38
C LEU A 43 18.63 -1.87 10.71
N PHE A 44 18.43 -2.78 11.66
CA PHE A 44 19.41 -3.83 11.95
C PHE A 44 19.60 -4.76 10.76
N VAL A 45 18.51 -5.21 10.13
CA VAL A 45 18.56 -6.05 8.93
C VAL A 45 19.26 -5.32 7.79
N PHE A 46 18.94 -4.04 7.56
CA PHE A 46 19.56 -3.24 6.52
C PHE A 46 21.06 -3.03 6.76
N ALA A 47 21.46 -2.78 8.01
CA ALA A 47 22.87 -2.64 8.39
C ALA A 47 23.66 -3.94 8.17
N ILE A 48 23.09 -5.09 8.56
CA ILE A 48 23.70 -6.42 8.37
C ILE A 48 23.81 -6.76 6.87
N PHE A 49 22.74 -6.51 6.11
CA PHE A 49 22.72 -6.78 4.67
C PHE A 49 23.77 -5.95 3.93
N ALA A 50 23.87 -4.66 4.25
CA ALA A 50 24.87 -3.78 3.64
C ALA A 50 26.31 -4.21 3.99
N TRP A 51 26.55 -4.73 5.19
CA TRP A 51 27.85 -5.30 5.57
C TRP A 51 28.25 -6.52 4.74
N ILE A 52 27.29 -7.39 4.40
CA ILE A 52 27.54 -8.57 3.57
C ILE A 52 27.82 -8.17 2.11
N VAL A 53 27.11 -7.17 1.61
CA VAL A 53 27.22 -6.72 0.21
C VAL A 53 28.46 -5.86 -0.03
N SER A 54 28.85 -5.02 0.94
CA SER A 54 30.01 -4.14 0.77
C SER A 54 31.29 -4.80 1.30
N GLN A 55 32.21 -5.17 0.39
CA GLN A 55 33.56 -5.62 0.75
C GLN A 55 34.47 -4.49 1.29
N GLN A 56 34.03 -3.22 1.27
CA GLN A 56 34.80 -2.05 1.68
C GLN A 56 34.45 -1.60 3.10
N MET A 57 35.46 -1.44 3.95
CA MET A 57 35.29 -1.11 5.38
C MET A 57 34.66 0.29 5.61
N THR A 58 34.90 1.25 4.72
CA THR A 58 34.46 2.64 4.90
C THR A 58 32.93 2.79 4.86
N VAL A 59 32.24 2.10 3.95
CA VAL A 59 30.78 2.20 3.81
C VAL A 59 30.04 1.50 4.95
N GLY A 60 30.58 0.40 5.47
CA GLY A 60 30.04 -0.28 6.65
C GLY A 60 30.13 0.56 7.94
N ILE A 61 31.19 1.35 8.09
CA ILE A 61 31.37 2.27 9.22
C ILE A 61 30.39 3.46 9.10
N ILE A 62 30.29 4.08 7.92
CA ILE A 62 29.38 5.22 7.71
C ILE A 62 27.93 4.79 7.98
N LEU A 63 27.52 3.63 7.47
CA LEU A 63 26.16 3.15 7.64
C LEU A 63 25.83 2.76 9.09
N SER A 64 26.77 2.18 9.83
CA SER A 64 26.56 1.86 11.24
C SER A 64 26.40 3.11 12.09
N VAL A 65 27.19 4.16 11.80
CA VAL A 65 27.04 5.48 12.45
C VAL A 65 25.67 6.08 12.12
N CYS A 66 25.21 6.03 10.86
CA CYS A 66 23.87 6.49 10.48
C CYS A 66 22.76 5.71 11.19
N ALA A 67 22.88 4.38 11.30
CA ALA A 67 21.89 3.54 11.99
C ALA A 67 21.82 3.86 13.49
N VAL A 68 22.97 4.07 14.14
CA VAL A 68 23.05 4.47 15.55
C VAL A 68 22.44 5.86 15.76
N LEU A 69 22.75 6.84 14.88
CA LEU A 69 22.16 8.17 14.94
C LEU A 69 20.63 8.12 14.82
N TYR A 70 20.10 7.31 13.91
CA TYR A 70 18.65 7.12 13.77
C TYR A 70 18.04 6.47 15.02
N GLY A 71 18.70 5.46 15.60
CA GLY A 71 18.27 4.86 16.87
C GLY A 71 18.25 5.86 18.03
N ILE A 72 19.27 6.72 18.12
CA ILE A 72 19.33 7.81 19.11
C ILE A 72 18.20 8.81 18.89
N LEU A 73 17.87 9.17 17.63
CA LEU A 73 16.70 9.99 17.32
C LEU A 73 15.40 9.33 17.81
N LEU A 74 15.18 8.05 17.51
CA LEU A 74 13.99 7.33 17.99
C LEU A 74 13.87 7.34 19.53
N ILE A 75 14.99 7.18 20.24
CA ILE A 75 15.02 7.20 21.70
C ILE A 75 14.84 8.62 22.26
N CYS A 76 15.46 9.64 21.67
CA CYS A 76 15.35 11.04 22.11
C CYS A 76 13.91 11.55 21.96
N PHE A 77 13.25 11.16 20.86
CA PHE A 77 11.86 11.52 20.60
C PHE A 77 10.85 10.70 21.42
N ARG A 78 11.28 9.80 22.32
CA ARG A 78 10.40 8.94 23.13
C ARG A 78 9.32 9.72 23.89
N LYS A 79 9.63 10.93 24.37
CA LYS A 79 8.63 11.82 25.00
C LYS A 79 7.57 12.33 24.03
N ARG A 80 7.95 12.64 22.78
CA ARG A 80 7.00 13.00 21.72
C ARG A 80 6.18 11.79 21.27
N VAL A 81 6.79 10.61 21.21
CA VAL A 81 6.11 9.35 20.89
C VAL A 81 5.01 9.04 21.92
N GLN A 82 5.26 9.25 23.21
CA GLN A 82 4.23 9.08 24.24
C GLN A 82 3.04 10.04 24.06
N LEU A 83 3.30 11.30 23.72
CA LEU A 83 2.25 12.28 23.47
C LEU A 83 1.39 11.87 22.26
N VAL A 84 2.04 11.42 21.18
CA VAL A 84 1.35 10.93 19.96
C VAL A 84 0.54 9.66 20.28
N ILE A 85 1.07 8.71 21.05
CA ILE A 85 0.32 7.52 21.48
C ILE A 85 -0.93 7.93 22.26
N LEU A 86 -0.81 8.92 23.14
CA LEU A 86 -1.93 9.36 23.97
C LEU A 86 -3.01 10.05 23.14
N MET A 87 -2.61 10.90 22.18
CA MET A 87 -3.55 11.51 21.23
C MET A 87 -4.17 10.47 20.30
N LEU A 88 -3.41 9.50 19.78
CA LEU A 88 -3.95 8.41 18.96
C LEU A 88 -4.89 7.52 19.78
N LYS A 89 -4.58 7.27 21.06
CA LYS A 89 -5.45 6.50 21.97
C LYS A 89 -6.76 7.24 22.23
N GLU A 90 -6.71 8.53 22.50
CA GLU A 90 -7.92 9.33 22.73
C GLU A 90 -8.72 9.53 21.44
N ALA A 91 -8.06 9.76 20.31
CA ALA A 91 -8.68 9.82 18.99
C ALA A 91 -9.34 8.49 18.62
N THR A 92 -8.67 7.36 18.85
CA THR A 92 -9.21 6.04 18.52
C THR A 92 -10.35 5.66 19.46
N LYS A 93 -10.26 6.02 20.74
CA LYS A 93 -11.37 5.88 21.69
C LYS A 93 -12.58 6.73 21.27
N ALA A 94 -12.36 7.93 20.73
CA ALA A 94 -13.42 8.75 20.14
C ALA A 94 -14.01 8.11 18.87
N VAL A 95 -13.17 7.59 17.98
CA VAL A 95 -13.59 6.85 16.77
C VAL A 95 -14.46 5.64 17.14
N PHE A 96 -14.10 4.89 18.18
CA PHE A 96 -14.92 3.77 18.66
C PHE A 96 -16.19 4.20 19.40
N ARG A 97 -16.20 5.37 20.04
CA ARG A 97 -17.44 5.96 20.61
C ARG A 97 -18.42 6.44 19.54
N MET A 98 -17.95 6.65 18.31
CA MET A 98 -18.76 6.99 17.15
C MET A 98 -18.79 5.79 16.17
N PRO A 99 -19.54 4.72 16.49
CA PRO A 99 -19.46 3.44 15.76
C PRO A 99 -19.81 3.55 14.27
N ARG A 100 -20.50 4.62 13.85
CA ARG A 100 -20.77 4.91 12.43
C ARG A 100 -19.52 5.28 11.63
N LEU A 101 -18.44 5.77 12.26
CA LEU A 101 -17.17 6.08 11.58
C LEU A 101 -16.36 4.84 11.24
N MET A 102 -16.46 3.75 12.02
CA MET A 102 -15.64 2.56 11.80
C MET A 102 -16.11 1.71 10.60
N ALA A 103 -17.41 1.74 10.28
CA ALA A 103 -17.96 1.00 9.15
C ALA A 103 -17.56 1.62 7.80
N VAL A 104 -17.37 2.94 7.74
CA VAL A 104 -17.07 3.70 6.52
C VAL A 104 -15.75 3.27 5.84
N PRO A 105 -14.57 3.26 6.52
CA PRO A 105 -13.33 2.83 5.89
C PRO A 105 -13.37 1.35 5.47
N PHE A 106 -14.13 0.51 6.18
CA PHE A 106 -14.28 -0.90 5.84
C PHE A 106 -15.10 -1.08 4.55
N VAL A 107 -16.22 -0.36 4.42
CA VAL A 107 -17.05 -0.38 3.20
C VAL A 107 -16.28 0.20 2.01
N CYS A 108 -15.54 1.30 2.19
CA CYS A 108 -14.68 1.86 1.15
C CYS A 108 -13.60 0.88 0.69
N PHE A 109 -12.95 0.14 1.61
CA PHE A 109 -11.92 -0.84 1.29
C PHE A 109 -12.46 -2.00 0.43
N ILE A 110 -13.59 -2.58 0.83
CA ILE A 110 -14.25 -3.65 0.06
C ILE A 110 -14.65 -3.14 -1.33
N THR A 111 -15.19 -1.93 -1.40
CA THR A 111 -15.63 -1.32 -2.67
C THR A 111 -14.45 -1.09 -3.62
N ILE A 112 -13.35 -0.53 -3.11
CA ILE A 112 -12.12 -0.35 -3.90
C ILE A 112 -11.59 -1.71 -4.38
N GLY A 113 -11.56 -2.73 -3.52
CA GLY A 113 -11.12 -4.08 -3.89
C GLY A 113 -11.95 -4.69 -5.03
N ILE A 114 -13.28 -4.55 -4.98
CA ILE A 114 -14.18 -5.01 -6.06
C ILE A 114 -13.88 -4.27 -7.36
N ILE A 115 -13.72 -2.94 -7.31
CA ILE A 115 -13.41 -2.13 -8.50
C ILE A 115 -12.05 -2.49 -9.09
N THR A 116 -11.03 -2.72 -8.27
CA THR A 116 -9.72 -3.19 -8.73
C THR A 116 -9.82 -4.55 -9.40
N ALA A 117 -10.61 -5.48 -8.85
CA ALA A 117 -10.81 -6.81 -9.46
C ALA A 117 -11.54 -6.71 -10.82
N VAL A 118 -12.59 -5.89 -10.91
CA VAL A 118 -13.32 -5.66 -12.16
C VAL A 118 -12.43 -4.99 -13.21
N CYS A 119 -11.66 -3.97 -12.82
CA CYS A 119 -10.70 -3.31 -13.72
C CYS A 119 -9.61 -4.29 -14.21
N GLY A 120 -9.13 -5.17 -13.34
CA GLY A 120 -8.18 -6.22 -13.68
C GLY A 120 -8.75 -7.22 -14.69
N LEU A 121 -9.99 -7.67 -14.48
CA LEU A 121 -10.69 -8.53 -15.43
C LEU A 121 -10.89 -7.85 -16.78
N LEU A 122 -11.34 -6.60 -16.81
CA LEU A 122 -11.51 -5.84 -18.05
C LEU A 122 -10.19 -5.66 -18.79
N THR A 123 -9.10 -5.39 -18.07
CA THR A 123 -7.76 -5.29 -18.66
C THR A 123 -7.32 -6.64 -19.24
N ALA A 124 -7.59 -7.75 -18.55
CA ALA A 124 -7.29 -9.10 -19.05
C ALA A 124 -8.11 -9.45 -20.31
N TYR A 125 -9.40 -9.09 -20.33
CA TYR A 125 -10.26 -9.27 -21.52
C TYR A 125 -9.77 -8.42 -22.70
N MET A 126 -9.36 -7.16 -22.48
CA MET A 126 -8.83 -6.28 -23.52
C MET A 126 -7.48 -6.76 -24.08
N LEU A 127 -6.65 -7.42 -23.26
CA LEU A 127 -5.41 -8.05 -23.72
C LEU A 127 -5.67 -9.30 -24.59
N SER A 128 -6.75 -10.03 -24.29
CA SER A 128 -7.11 -11.25 -25.02
C SER A 128 -7.80 -11.01 -26.37
N SER A 129 -8.27 -9.80 -26.64
CA SER A 129 -9.01 -9.46 -27.87
C SER A 129 -8.14 -9.01 -29.05
N GLY A 130 -6.83 -9.27 -29.01
CA GLY A 130 -5.91 -8.95 -30.11
C GLY A 130 -6.25 -9.71 -31.40
N THR A 131 -6.30 -9.01 -32.53
CA THR A 131 -6.60 -9.61 -33.83
C THR A 131 -5.41 -10.41 -34.35
N LEU A 132 -5.63 -11.67 -34.76
CA LEU A 132 -4.64 -12.49 -35.47
C LEU A 132 -4.48 -11.95 -36.90
N GLN A 133 -3.30 -11.43 -37.22
CA GLN A 133 -2.92 -11.11 -38.60
C GLN A 133 -2.03 -12.26 -39.10
N ALA A 134 -2.50 -12.99 -40.10
CA ALA A 134 -1.71 -14.04 -40.74
C ALA A 134 -0.73 -13.39 -41.71
N ASP A 135 0.57 -13.48 -41.43
CA ASP A 135 1.63 -13.19 -42.39
C ASP A 135 2.29 -14.51 -42.84
N ALA A 136 2.70 -14.55 -44.11
CA ALA A 136 2.88 -15.76 -44.92
C ALA A 136 4.07 -16.67 -44.52
N GLN A 137 4.66 -16.52 -43.34
CA GLN A 137 5.76 -17.36 -42.87
C GLN A 137 5.77 -17.51 -41.34
N ASP A 138 4.99 -18.48 -40.85
CA ASP A 138 5.14 -19.25 -39.60
C ASP A 138 5.67 -18.56 -38.31
N SER A 139 5.24 -17.32 -38.05
CA SER A 139 5.40 -16.69 -36.73
C SER A 139 4.27 -15.68 -36.47
N HIS A 140 3.26 -16.11 -35.71
CA HIS A 140 2.12 -15.27 -35.32
C HIS A 140 2.54 -14.18 -34.33
N SER A 141 2.63 -12.93 -34.80
CA SER A 141 2.84 -11.77 -33.94
C SER A 141 1.52 -11.02 -33.72
N TYR A 142 1.17 -10.80 -32.46
CA TYR A 142 0.00 -10.01 -32.08
C TYR A 142 0.29 -8.53 -32.39
N VAL A 143 -0.35 -7.98 -33.43
CA VAL A 143 -0.23 -6.55 -33.75
C VAL A 143 -1.19 -5.77 -32.86
N MET A 144 -0.64 -4.90 -32.01
CA MET A 144 -1.45 -4.02 -31.16
C MET A 144 -2.12 -2.96 -32.02
N ASN A 145 -3.45 -3.06 -32.14
CA ASN A 145 -4.28 -2.08 -32.84
C ASN A 145 -4.38 -0.79 -31.97
N PRO A 146 -4.29 0.43 -32.53
CA PRO A 146 -4.42 1.68 -31.76
C PRO A 146 -5.68 1.74 -30.88
N VAL A 147 -6.78 1.09 -31.29
CA VAL A 147 -8.03 1.00 -30.51
C VAL A 147 -7.83 0.22 -29.20
N MET A 148 -6.96 -0.79 -29.20
CA MET A 148 -6.63 -1.59 -28.01
C MET A 148 -5.83 -0.76 -27.00
N ILE A 149 -4.83 0.00 -27.47
CA ILE A 149 -4.03 0.91 -26.62
C ILE A 149 -4.93 1.99 -26.02
N ALA A 150 -5.79 2.61 -26.83
CA ALA A 150 -6.74 3.62 -26.37
C ALA A 150 -7.68 3.07 -25.30
N SER A 151 -8.18 1.84 -25.47
CA SER A 151 -9.08 1.20 -24.50
C SER A 151 -8.39 0.90 -23.17
N ILE A 152 -7.13 0.44 -23.19
CA ILE A 152 -6.34 0.18 -21.98
C ILE A 152 -6.06 1.49 -21.22
N VAL A 153 -5.64 2.55 -21.94
CA VAL A 153 -5.38 3.86 -21.33
C VAL A 153 -6.65 4.43 -20.70
N LEU A 154 -7.78 4.37 -21.40
CA LEU A 154 -9.07 4.85 -20.89
C LEU A 154 -9.50 4.06 -19.65
N ASN A 155 -9.35 2.73 -19.66
CA ASN A 155 -9.67 1.88 -18.51
C ASN A 155 -8.86 2.27 -17.26
N ILE A 156 -7.56 2.56 -17.42
CA ILE A 156 -6.69 3.04 -16.33
C ILE A 156 -7.14 4.43 -15.84
N VAL A 157 -7.47 5.35 -16.74
CA VAL A 157 -7.94 6.70 -16.39
C VAL A 157 -9.25 6.64 -15.61
N VAL A 158 -10.20 5.82 -16.06
CA VAL A 158 -11.49 5.61 -15.38
C VAL A 158 -11.28 5.00 -14.00
N TYR A 159 -10.38 4.02 -13.88
CA TYR A 159 -10.02 3.43 -12.57
C TYR A 159 -9.44 4.47 -11.60
N LEU A 160 -8.48 5.29 -12.06
CA LEU A 160 -7.89 6.35 -11.23
C LEU A 160 -8.94 7.38 -10.82
N TRP A 161 -9.88 7.71 -11.71
CA TRP A 161 -10.94 8.66 -11.42
C TRP A 161 -11.91 8.13 -10.36
N ILE A 162 -12.32 6.85 -10.45
CA ILE A 162 -13.19 6.21 -9.46
C ILE A 162 -12.48 6.14 -8.09
N CYS A 163 -11.17 5.86 -8.05
CA CYS A 163 -10.41 5.87 -6.80
C CYS A 163 -10.45 7.24 -6.11
N GLN A 164 -10.23 8.33 -6.86
CA GLN A 164 -10.30 9.70 -6.33
C GLN A 164 -11.69 10.05 -5.81
N PHE A 165 -12.73 9.62 -6.51
CA PHE A 165 -14.12 9.84 -6.10
C PHE A 165 -14.45 9.12 -4.77
N LEU A 166 -14.03 7.86 -4.61
CA LEU A 166 -14.25 7.10 -3.38
C LEU A 166 -13.50 7.69 -2.18
N MET A 167 -12.28 8.17 -2.38
CA MET A 167 -11.54 8.90 -1.34
C MET A 167 -12.29 10.18 -0.94
N GLY A 168 -12.84 10.92 -1.90
CA GLY A 168 -13.67 12.11 -1.63
C GLY A 168 -14.90 11.81 -0.77
N ILE A 169 -15.63 10.72 -1.05
CA ILE A 169 -16.78 10.29 -0.24
C ILE A 169 -16.33 9.95 1.18
N GLN A 170 -15.23 9.23 1.34
CA GLN A 170 -14.70 8.87 2.65
C GLN A 170 -14.38 10.12 3.48
N TYR A 171 -13.70 11.11 2.90
CA TYR A 171 -13.42 12.37 3.59
C TYR A 171 -14.69 13.13 3.97
N MET A 172 -15.70 13.17 3.08
CA MET A 172 -16.98 13.83 3.36
C MET A 172 -17.73 13.18 4.53
N ILE A 173 -17.79 11.85 4.57
CA ILE A 173 -18.49 11.12 5.64
C ILE A 173 -17.76 11.28 6.98
N ILE A 174 -16.41 11.25 6.96
CA ILE A 174 -15.61 11.47 8.17
C ILE A 174 -15.82 12.88 8.70
N ALA A 175 -15.77 13.90 7.83
CA ALA A 175 -16.03 15.29 8.21
C ALA A 175 -17.46 15.45 8.80
N GLY A 176 -18.47 14.86 8.16
CA GLY A 176 -19.85 14.90 8.64
C GLY A 176 -20.09 14.21 9.98
N ALA A 177 -19.29 13.21 10.33
CA ALA A 177 -19.37 12.53 11.63
C ALA A 177 -18.64 13.29 12.76
N VAL A 178 -17.67 14.15 12.44
CA VAL A 178 -16.97 15.00 13.43
C VAL A 178 -17.78 16.27 13.75
N CYS A 179 -18.59 16.75 12.79
CA CYS A 179 -19.45 17.92 12.99
C CYS A 179 -20.75 17.65 13.78
N LYS A 180 -21.04 16.39 14.14
CA LYS A 180 -22.20 15.98 14.96
C LYS A 180 -21.77 15.53 16.34
#